data_AF-A0A1Q3TBZ7-F1
#
_entry.id   AF-A0A1Q3TBZ7-F1
#
_cell.length_a   1.000
_cell.length_b   1.000
_cell.length_c   1.000
_cell.angle_alpha   90.00
_cell.angle_beta   90.00
_cell.angle_gamma   90.00
#
_symmetry.space_group_name_H-M   'P 1'
#
loop_
_entity.id
_entity.type
_entity.pdbx_description
1 polymer ?
#
loop_
_entity_poly.entity_id
_entity_poly.type
_entity_poly.pdbx_seq_one_letter_code
_entity_poly.pdbx_strand_id
1 'polypeptide(L)'
;MTLPQETADLIASLLERVKSDPQHLLSAPDRIRIYRSLGPSRVQFTEEEIKEWQSRTFVWEKHPFDFLDDADVFVENPSVDENSVIDSYKTRFRAFSKADYALSWLAVLTVEHVLFIWEGWDWRSYQFYKFNDQPKREVRKIINTARKLLQNKISFKKTFDLFCEDFCTGLNIDNWVPYQVYSVYEAAYHVLGFIISYNNDDLVKHCVIYNNRYDNYDEADYSPDFVMSSVKAYTAIDPNPPGEYKLWPLKFDLEKRLEFWLWWLSEAIPQAWELAHTSENQISSVKKNGTVKF
;
A
#
# COMPACT_ATOMS: atom_id res chain seq x y z
N MET A 1 -22.72 2.94 -9.44
CA MET A 1 -23.25 1.70 -8.85
C MET A 1 -23.41 1.91 -7.35
N THR A 2 -24.04 0.98 -6.65
CA THR A 2 -24.08 1.00 -5.18
C THR A 2 -23.03 0.02 -4.63
N LEU A 3 -22.40 0.37 -3.51
CA LEU A 3 -21.57 -0.56 -2.74
C LEU A 3 -22.40 -1.77 -2.30
N PRO A 4 -21.76 -2.92 -2.00
CA PRO A 4 -22.44 -3.98 -1.25
C PRO A 4 -23.02 -3.40 0.04
N GLN A 5 -24.26 -3.77 0.38
CA GLN A 5 -24.94 -3.20 1.55
C GLN A 5 -24.14 -3.44 2.83
N GLU A 6 -23.54 -4.64 2.97
CA GLU A 6 -22.65 -4.98 4.09
C GLU A 6 -21.46 -4.01 4.21
N THR A 7 -20.82 -3.65 3.09
CA THR A 7 -19.74 -2.65 3.08
C THR A 7 -20.25 -1.28 3.49
N ALA A 8 -21.39 -0.85 2.98
CA ALA A 8 -21.97 0.45 3.31
C ALA A 8 -22.32 0.56 4.81
N ASP A 9 -22.93 -0.47 5.37
CA ASP A 9 -23.27 -0.54 6.80
C ASP A 9 -22.01 -0.55 7.68
N LEU A 10 -20.98 -1.31 7.27
CA LEU A 10 -19.69 -1.35 7.95
C LEU A 10 -19.00 0.01 7.92
N ILE A 11 -18.96 0.69 6.76
CA ILE A 11 -18.39 2.04 6.62
C ILE A 11 -19.11 3.02 7.55
N ALA A 12 -20.44 3.01 7.58
CA ALA A 12 -21.22 3.88 8.45
C ALA A 12 -20.88 3.65 9.93
N SER A 13 -20.75 2.39 10.37
CA SER A 13 -20.37 2.06 11.74
C SER A 13 -18.94 2.51 12.07
N LEU A 14 -17.98 2.31 11.16
CA LEU A 14 -16.58 2.69 11.35
C LEU A 14 -16.37 4.20 11.36
N LEU A 15 -17.12 4.94 10.54
CA LEU A 15 -17.11 6.41 10.53
C LEU A 15 -17.48 6.97 11.91
N GLU A 16 -18.57 6.48 12.52
CA GLU A 16 -18.98 6.94 13.85
C GLU A 16 -17.93 6.60 14.91
N ARG A 17 -17.34 5.41 14.82
CA ARG A 17 -16.30 4.99 15.76
C ARG A 17 -15.04 5.85 15.65
N VAL A 18 -14.52 6.08 14.44
CA VAL A 18 -13.32 6.90 14.21
C VAL A 18 -13.53 8.35 14.69
N LYS A 19 -14.73 8.91 14.49
CA LYS A 19 -15.08 10.25 15.01
C LYS A 19 -15.10 10.29 16.54
N SER A 20 -15.55 9.21 17.18
CA SER A 20 -15.65 9.12 18.65
C SER A 20 -14.33 8.77 19.35
N ASP A 21 -13.38 8.18 18.64
CA ASP A 21 -12.07 7.79 19.17
C ASP A 21 -11.16 9.02 19.29
N PRO A 22 -10.61 9.36 20.48
CA PRO A 22 -9.72 10.50 20.64
C PRO A 22 -8.39 10.38 19.88
N GLN A 23 -8.01 9.18 19.45
CA GLN A 23 -6.81 8.92 18.64
C GLN A 23 -7.14 8.72 17.16
N HIS A 24 -8.43 8.73 16.80
CA HIS A 24 -8.95 8.52 15.46
C HIS A 24 -8.33 7.29 14.78
N LEU A 25 -8.29 6.15 15.49
CA LEU A 25 -7.65 4.94 14.97
C LEU A 25 -8.64 4.11 14.14
N LEU A 26 -8.17 3.68 12.97
CA LEU A 26 -8.79 2.62 12.21
C LEU A 26 -7.88 1.39 12.25
N SER A 27 -8.24 0.40 13.07
CA SER A 27 -7.40 -0.78 13.31
C SER A 27 -7.22 -1.64 12.05
N ALA A 28 -6.13 -2.42 12.00
CA ALA A 28 -5.92 -3.39 10.92
C ALA A 28 -7.09 -4.39 10.77
N PRO A 29 -7.65 -4.98 11.85
CA PRO A 29 -8.87 -5.78 11.75
C PRO A 29 -10.04 -5.08 11.05
N ASP A 30 -10.24 -3.77 11.25
CA ASP A 30 -11.34 -3.07 10.58
C ASP A 30 -11.07 -2.82 9.10
N ARG A 31 -9.83 -2.52 8.73
CA ARG A 31 -9.42 -2.45 7.32
C ARG A 31 -9.65 -3.81 6.63
N ILE A 32 -9.29 -4.91 7.28
CA ILE A 32 -9.53 -6.27 6.79
C ILE A 32 -11.03 -6.57 6.63
N ARG A 33 -11.86 -6.16 7.60
CA ARG A 33 -13.33 -6.31 7.51
C ARG A 33 -13.89 -5.55 6.31
N ILE A 34 -13.39 -4.34 6.04
CA ILE A 34 -13.76 -3.58 4.83
C ILE A 34 -13.41 -4.38 3.59
N TYR A 35 -12.18 -4.90 3.49
CA TYR A 35 -11.72 -5.63 2.31
C TYR A 35 -12.56 -6.88 2.05
N ARG A 36 -12.92 -7.63 3.09
CA ARG A 36 -13.82 -8.79 2.99
C ARG A 36 -15.23 -8.42 2.56
N SER A 37 -15.75 -7.29 3.08
CA SER A 37 -17.12 -6.85 2.77
C SER A 37 -17.32 -6.49 1.29
N LEU A 38 -16.24 -6.13 0.56
CA LEU A 38 -16.30 -5.82 -0.87
C LEU A 38 -16.72 -7.02 -1.74
N GLY A 39 -16.66 -8.23 -1.19
CA GLY A 39 -17.11 -9.46 -1.83
C GLY A 39 -16.02 -10.53 -1.91
N PRO A 40 -16.26 -11.61 -2.67
CA PRO A 40 -15.30 -12.70 -2.80
C PRO A 40 -13.99 -12.21 -3.40
N SER A 41 -12.94 -12.18 -2.59
CA SER A 41 -11.56 -11.90 -2.99
C SER A 41 -10.74 -13.19 -2.99
N ARG A 42 -9.67 -13.23 -3.79
CA ARG A 42 -8.66 -14.29 -3.69
C ARG A 42 -7.91 -14.26 -2.37
N VAL A 43 -7.78 -13.07 -1.79
CA VAL A 43 -7.14 -12.88 -0.48
C VAL A 43 -8.13 -13.35 0.57
N GLN A 44 -7.88 -14.53 1.13
CA GLN A 44 -8.67 -15.05 2.23
C GLN A 44 -7.95 -14.82 3.55
N PHE A 45 -8.66 -14.18 4.48
CA PHE A 45 -8.26 -14.06 5.87
C PHE A 45 -9.14 -15.01 6.67
N THR A 46 -8.53 -15.97 7.37
CA THR A 46 -9.29 -16.91 8.21
C THR A 46 -9.80 -16.21 9.47
N GLU A 47 -10.86 -16.74 10.09
CA GLU A 47 -11.34 -16.19 11.36
C GLU A 47 -10.31 -16.42 12.47
N GLU A 48 -9.56 -17.52 12.41
CA GLU A 48 -8.47 -17.84 13.33
C GLU A 48 -7.34 -16.81 13.21
N GLU A 49 -6.95 -16.46 11.98
CA GLU A 49 -5.96 -15.42 11.72
C GLU A 49 -6.42 -14.07 12.28
N ILE A 50 -7.67 -13.67 12.02
CA ILE A 50 -8.24 -12.42 12.56
C ILE A 50 -8.28 -12.43 14.09
N LYS A 51 -8.72 -13.54 14.70
CA LYS A 51 -8.76 -13.68 16.17
C LYS A 51 -7.37 -13.66 16.77
N GLU A 52 -6.41 -14.36 16.16
CA GLU A 52 -5.01 -14.31 16.58
C GLU A 52 -4.53 -12.86 16.58
N TRP A 53 -4.82 -12.10 15.52
CA TRP A 53 -4.42 -10.69 15.42
C TRP A 53 -5.14 -9.78 16.42
N GLN A 54 -6.43 -10.00 16.69
CA GLN A 54 -7.18 -9.29 17.71
C GLN A 54 -6.69 -9.61 19.13
N SER A 55 -6.19 -10.83 19.35
CA SER A 55 -5.72 -11.31 20.65
C SER A 55 -4.32 -10.85 21.03
N ARG A 56 -3.55 -10.32 20.07
CA ARG A 56 -2.23 -9.73 20.34
C ARG A 56 -2.43 -8.42 21.10
N THR A 57 -2.50 -8.52 22.43
CA THR A 57 -2.60 -7.38 23.34
C THR A 57 -1.28 -6.61 23.40
N PHE A 58 -1.42 -5.30 23.24
CA PHE A 58 -0.41 -4.25 23.29
C PHE A 58 0.25 -4.17 24.68
N VAL A 59 1.50 -4.61 24.86
CA VAL A 59 2.28 -4.39 26.10
C VAL A 59 3.44 -3.40 25.88
N TRP A 60 3.26 -2.15 26.35
CA TRP A 60 4.19 -0.99 26.24
C TRP A 60 5.49 -1.12 27.07
N GLU A 61 6.10 -2.31 27.18
CA GLU A 61 7.32 -2.46 27.96
C GLU A 61 8.59 -2.28 27.10
N LYS A 62 9.44 -1.36 27.58
CA LYS A 62 10.72 -0.98 26.99
C LYS A 62 11.65 -2.19 26.86
N HIS A 63 11.94 -2.65 25.64
CA HIS A 63 13.09 -3.50 25.40
C HIS A 63 14.29 -2.66 24.96
N PRO A 64 15.49 -2.95 25.48
CA PRO A 64 16.74 -2.43 24.94
C PRO A 64 17.03 -3.08 23.57
N PHE A 65 17.46 -2.26 22.61
CA PHE A 65 17.85 -2.66 21.25
C PHE A 65 19.18 -3.43 21.26
N ASP A 66 19.17 -4.68 20.82
CA ASP A 66 20.36 -5.37 20.28
C ASP A 66 20.15 -5.47 18.77
N PHE A 67 20.90 -4.68 17.99
CA PHE A 67 20.95 -4.79 16.53
C PHE A 67 21.55 -6.16 16.17
N LEU A 68 20.79 -7.01 15.47
CA LEU A 68 21.33 -8.23 14.87
C LEU A 68 22.03 -7.86 13.56
N ASP A 69 23.35 -7.98 13.57
CA ASP A 69 24.30 -7.83 12.45
C ASP A 69 24.22 -9.00 11.43
N ASP A 70 23.04 -9.61 11.22
CA ASP A 70 22.87 -10.79 10.36
C ASP A 70 22.61 -10.40 8.88
N ALA A 71 23.44 -9.51 8.36
CA ALA A 71 23.43 -9.13 6.95
C ALA A 71 24.32 -10.05 6.10
N ASP A 72 24.16 -11.39 6.13
CA ASP A 72 24.97 -12.26 5.27
C ASP A 72 24.42 -13.70 5.11
N VAL A 73 23.24 -13.88 4.53
CA VAL A 73 22.93 -15.08 3.73
C VAL A 73 21.92 -14.74 2.62
N PHE A 74 22.35 -14.13 1.52
CA PHE A 74 21.61 -14.25 0.26
C PHE A 74 21.78 -15.69 -0.21
N VAL A 75 20.85 -16.57 0.18
CA VAL A 75 20.74 -17.90 -0.41
C VAL A 75 20.53 -17.67 -1.91
N GLU A 76 21.50 -18.06 -2.74
CA GLU A 76 21.32 -18.12 -4.19
C GLU A 76 20.11 -19.01 -4.46
N ASN A 77 18.97 -18.36 -4.70
CA ASN A 77 17.74 -19.07 -4.98
C ASN A 77 17.97 -19.83 -6.30
N PRO A 78 17.74 -21.16 -6.33
CA PRO A 78 17.97 -21.95 -7.53
C PRO A 78 17.23 -21.31 -8.71
N SER A 79 17.90 -21.19 -9.85
CA SER A 79 17.46 -20.45 -11.05
C SER A 79 15.96 -20.62 -11.33
N VAL A 80 15.14 -19.73 -10.78
CA VAL A 80 13.71 -19.70 -11.05
C VAL A 80 13.57 -19.08 -12.43
N ASP A 81 12.97 -19.81 -13.37
CA ASP A 81 12.66 -19.25 -14.69
C ASP A 81 11.72 -18.05 -14.52
N GLU A 82 12.25 -16.85 -14.77
CA GLU A 82 11.54 -15.58 -14.67
C GLU A 82 10.25 -15.59 -15.48
N ASN A 83 10.24 -16.26 -16.64
CA ASN A 83 9.04 -16.35 -17.49
C ASN A 83 7.94 -17.18 -16.83
N SER A 84 8.30 -18.27 -16.14
CA SER A 84 7.35 -19.08 -15.36
C SER A 84 6.70 -18.26 -14.24
N VAL A 85 7.50 -17.43 -13.56
CA VAL A 85 7.00 -16.52 -12.51
C VAL A 85 6.04 -15.48 -13.10
N ILE A 86 6.45 -14.82 -14.19
CA ILE A 86 5.63 -13.82 -14.90
C ILE A 86 4.32 -14.43 -15.40
N ASP A 87 4.35 -15.62 -15.99
CA ASP A 87 3.16 -16.29 -16.53
C ASP A 87 2.20 -16.74 -15.42
N SER A 88 2.74 -17.19 -14.28
CA SER A 88 1.96 -17.48 -13.08
C SER A 88 1.22 -16.23 -12.59
N TYR A 89 1.93 -15.10 -12.43
CA TYR A 89 1.29 -13.86 -11.99
C TYR A 89 0.28 -13.31 -13.01
N LYS A 90 0.62 -13.32 -14.30
CA LYS A 90 -0.26 -12.86 -15.39
C LYS A 90 -1.57 -13.65 -15.45
N THR A 91 -1.48 -14.98 -15.34
CA THR A 91 -2.67 -15.84 -15.34
C THR A 91 -3.61 -15.51 -14.18
N ARG A 92 -3.03 -15.19 -13.02
CA ARG A 92 -3.80 -14.88 -11.82
C ARG A 92 -4.37 -13.46 -11.81
N PHE A 93 -3.64 -12.45 -12.32
CA PHE A 93 -4.16 -11.10 -12.53
C PHE A 93 -5.41 -11.09 -13.43
N ARG A 94 -5.44 -11.94 -14.46
CA ARG A 94 -6.61 -12.13 -15.34
C ARG A 94 -7.83 -12.73 -14.64
N ALA A 95 -7.66 -13.22 -13.42
CA ALA A 95 -8.68 -13.86 -12.61
C ALA A 95 -9.01 -13.06 -11.34
N PHE A 96 -8.68 -11.77 -11.33
CA PHE A 96 -9.19 -10.81 -10.34
C PHE A 96 -10.71 -10.80 -10.36
N SER A 97 -11.28 -10.94 -9.17
CA SER A 97 -12.67 -10.61 -8.89
C SER A 97 -12.89 -9.10 -8.91
N LYS A 98 -14.14 -8.67 -8.89
CA LYS A 98 -14.48 -7.25 -8.67
C LYS A 98 -13.91 -6.71 -7.35
N ALA A 99 -13.90 -7.52 -6.29
CA ALA A 99 -13.33 -7.13 -5.00
C ALA A 99 -11.82 -6.91 -5.10
N ASP A 100 -11.09 -7.75 -5.85
CA ASP A 100 -9.64 -7.60 -6.07
C ASP A 100 -9.33 -6.31 -6.85
N TYR A 101 -10.14 -5.99 -7.87
CA TYR A 101 -10.03 -4.70 -8.56
C TYR A 101 -10.36 -3.52 -7.66
N ALA A 102 -11.39 -3.63 -6.81
CA ALA A 102 -11.76 -2.55 -5.89
C ALA A 102 -10.64 -2.29 -4.89
N LEU A 103 -10.05 -3.33 -4.31
CA LEU A 103 -8.94 -3.17 -3.38
C LEU A 103 -7.69 -2.60 -4.07
N SER A 104 -7.39 -3.03 -5.29
CA SER A 104 -6.28 -2.48 -6.08
C SER A 104 -6.48 -1.00 -6.44
N TRP A 105 -7.71 -0.61 -6.81
CA TRP A 105 -8.03 0.79 -7.07
C TRP A 105 -8.02 1.62 -5.79
N LEU A 106 -8.48 1.07 -4.68
CA LEU A 106 -8.40 1.72 -3.37
C LEU A 106 -6.95 2.02 -3.00
N ALA A 107 -6.04 1.06 -3.24
CA ALA A 107 -4.61 1.24 -3.01
C ALA A 107 -4.04 2.42 -3.84
N VAL A 108 -4.36 2.47 -5.13
CA VAL A 108 -4.00 3.60 -6.00
C VAL A 108 -4.54 4.94 -5.49
N LEU A 109 -5.85 5.02 -5.21
CA LEU A 109 -6.48 6.26 -4.75
C LEU A 109 -5.88 6.74 -3.42
N THR A 110 -5.56 5.81 -2.52
CA THR A 110 -4.98 6.09 -1.21
C THR A 110 -3.64 6.83 -1.35
N VAL A 111 -2.78 6.39 -2.27
CA VAL A 111 -1.49 7.06 -2.51
C VAL A 111 -1.66 8.34 -3.32
N GLU A 112 -2.58 8.39 -4.27
CA GLU A 112 -2.89 9.63 -5.01
C GLU A 112 -3.31 10.77 -4.07
N HIS A 113 -4.00 10.45 -2.98
CA HIS A 113 -4.41 11.45 -1.97
C HIS A 113 -3.24 12.13 -1.27
N VAL A 114 -2.11 11.43 -1.11
CA VAL A 114 -0.91 11.96 -0.43
C VAL A 114 0.19 12.38 -1.40
N LEU A 115 -0.02 12.20 -2.70
CA LEU A 115 0.98 12.47 -3.74
C LEU A 115 1.43 13.94 -3.77
N PHE A 116 0.56 14.87 -3.35
CA PHE A 116 0.90 16.29 -3.28
C PHE A 116 2.09 16.58 -2.34
N ILE A 117 2.34 15.73 -1.34
CA ILE A 117 3.48 15.87 -0.42
C ILE A 117 4.80 15.63 -1.16
N TRP A 118 4.86 14.57 -1.98
CA TRP A 118 6.01 14.27 -2.83
C TRP A 118 6.24 15.36 -3.88
N GLU A 119 5.15 15.84 -4.48
CA GLU A 119 5.20 16.81 -5.57
C GLU A 119 5.51 18.23 -5.09
N GLY A 120 5.09 18.56 -3.88
CA GLY A 120 5.31 19.84 -3.21
C GLY A 120 6.68 19.95 -2.53
N TRP A 121 7.41 18.84 -2.37
CA TRP A 121 8.74 18.85 -1.78
C TRP A 121 9.74 19.68 -2.61
N ASP A 122 10.54 20.52 -1.95
CA ASP A 122 11.60 21.26 -2.64
C ASP A 122 12.81 20.35 -2.88
N TRP A 123 12.75 19.61 -3.98
CA TRP A 123 13.82 18.71 -4.39
C TRP A 123 15.18 19.39 -4.59
N ARG A 124 15.27 20.73 -4.65
CA ARG A 124 16.57 21.43 -4.72
C ARG A 124 17.37 21.34 -3.42
N SER A 125 16.71 21.12 -2.28
CA SER A 125 17.40 20.92 -1.00
C SER A 125 18.02 19.53 -0.88
N TYR A 126 17.65 18.60 -1.76
CA TYR A 126 18.20 17.26 -1.82
C TYR A 126 19.63 17.32 -2.39
N GLN A 127 20.64 17.03 -1.56
CA GLN A 127 22.05 17.21 -1.95
C GLN A 127 22.46 16.33 -3.15
N PHE A 128 21.77 15.22 -3.37
CA PHE A 128 21.92 14.34 -4.53
C PHE A 128 21.18 14.80 -5.79
N TYR A 129 20.34 15.85 -5.72
CA TYR A 129 19.66 16.43 -6.89
C TYR A 129 20.65 16.99 -7.92
N LYS A 130 21.92 17.20 -7.52
CA LYS A 130 23.01 17.57 -8.43
C LYS A 130 23.27 16.53 -9.53
N PHE A 131 22.75 15.30 -9.44
CA PHE A 131 23.07 14.24 -10.39
C PHE A 131 21.89 13.73 -11.24
N ASN A 132 20.61 13.97 -10.87
CA ASN A 132 19.48 13.60 -11.73
C ASN A 132 18.11 14.14 -11.27
N ASP A 133 17.28 14.61 -12.22
CA ASP A 133 15.86 14.99 -12.01
C ASP A 133 14.92 13.78 -11.73
N GLN A 134 15.49 12.57 -11.59
CA GLN A 134 14.76 11.30 -11.60
C GLN A 134 13.82 11.07 -10.41
N PRO A 135 14.17 11.38 -9.14
CA PRO A 135 13.32 11.04 -8.00
C PRO A 135 11.91 11.62 -8.12
N LYS A 136 11.79 12.89 -8.54
CA LYS A 136 10.49 13.56 -8.70
C LYS A 136 9.53 12.81 -9.62
N ARG A 137 10.03 12.08 -10.62
CA ARG A 137 9.21 11.38 -11.61
C ARG A 137 8.85 9.96 -11.21
N GLU A 138 9.58 9.35 -10.28
CA GLU A 138 9.49 7.92 -9.95
C GLU A 138 8.15 7.56 -9.31
N VAL A 139 7.77 8.20 -8.20
CA VAL A 139 6.48 7.89 -7.53
C VAL A 139 5.29 8.04 -8.47
N ARG A 140 5.25 9.11 -9.27
CA ARG A 140 4.17 9.31 -10.25
C ARG A 140 4.23 8.26 -11.38
N LYS A 141 5.41 7.79 -11.77
CA LYS A 141 5.59 6.71 -12.75
C LYS A 141 5.07 5.38 -12.17
N ILE A 142 5.35 5.07 -10.90
CA ILE A 142 4.86 3.88 -10.19
C ILE A 142 3.32 3.88 -10.18
N ILE A 143 2.70 4.95 -9.68
CA ILE A 143 1.23 5.04 -9.59
C ILE A 143 0.58 5.01 -10.98
N ASN A 144 1.12 5.71 -11.97
CA ASN A 144 0.60 5.64 -13.33
C ASN A 144 0.75 4.26 -13.96
N THR A 145 1.79 3.51 -13.61
CA THR A 145 2.01 2.15 -14.07
C THR A 145 0.95 1.23 -13.45
N ALA A 146 0.71 1.32 -12.14
CA ALA A 146 -0.37 0.61 -11.46
C ALA A 146 -1.74 0.89 -12.12
N ARG A 147 -2.10 2.16 -12.35
CA ARG A 147 -3.34 2.54 -13.06
C ARG A 147 -3.44 1.92 -14.44
N LYS A 148 -2.38 2.03 -15.24
CA LYS A 148 -2.35 1.47 -16.60
C LYS A 148 -2.50 -0.04 -16.55
N LEU A 149 -1.93 -0.72 -15.56
CA LEU A 149 -2.07 -2.16 -15.40
C LEU A 149 -3.53 -2.54 -15.09
N LEU A 150 -4.18 -1.85 -14.14
CA LEU A 150 -5.60 -2.06 -13.80
C LEU A 150 -6.57 -1.71 -14.94
N GLN A 151 -6.15 -0.87 -15.87
CA GLN A 151 -6.88 -0.53 -17.10
C GLN A 151 -6.49 -1.40 -18.30
N ASN A 152 -5.61 -2.40 -18.12
CA ASN A 152 -5.07 -3.25 -19.18
C ASN A 152 -4.42 -2.45 -20.34
N LYS A 153 -3.81 -1.29 -20.02
CA LYS A 153 -3.10 -0.39 -20.96
C LYS A 153 -1.58 -0.57 -20.96
N ILE A 154 -1.06 -1.46 -20.12
CA ILE A 154 0.34 -1.85 -20.06
C ILE A 154 0.41 -3.35 -19.77
N SER A 155 1.45 -4.03 -20.26
CA SER A 155 1.62 -5.45 -20.00
C SER A 155 2.06 -5.69 -18.56
N PHE A 156 1.69 -6.85 -18.02
CA PHE A 156 2.15 -7.30 -16.72
C PHE A 156 3.68 -7.36 -16.65
N LYS A 157 4.34 -7.97 -17.65
CA LYS A 157 5.81 -8.05 -17.72
C LYS A 157 6.46 -6.66 -17.60
N LYS A 158 6.03 -5.68 -18.40
CA LYS A 158 6.60 -4.33 -18.34
C LYS A 158 6.38 -3.67 -16.98
N THR A 159 5.28 -4.00 -16.31
CA THR A 159 5.00 -3.51 -14.96
C THR A 159 5.91 -4.18 -13.92
N PHE A 160 6.14 -5.49 -14.06
CA PHE A 160 7.06 -6.25 -13.23
C PHE A 160 8.51 -5.80 -13.39
N ASP A 161 8.97 -5.62 -14.64
CA ASP A 161 10.31 -5.08 -14.95
C ASP A 161 10.53 -3.74 -14.24
N LEU A 162 9.54 -2.82 -14.31
CA LEU A 162 9.57 -1.53 -13.63
C LEU A 162 9.62 -1.66 -12.10
N PHE A 163 8.84 -2.57 -11.53
CA PHE A 163 8.84 -2.81 -10.09
C PHE A 163 10.21 -3.31 -9.60
N CYS A 164 10.86 -4.19 -10.36
CA CYS A 164 12.20 -4.70 -10.05
C CYS A 164 13.28 -3.62 -10.22
N GLU A 165 13.20 -2.79 -11.27
CA GLU A 165 14.12 -1.66 -11.47
C GLU A 165 14.05 -0.66 -10.30
N ASP A 166 12.82 -0.29 -9.89
CA ASP A 166 12.61 0.72 -8.85
C ASP A 166 12.91 0.18 -7.42
N PHE A 167 12.82 -1.15 -7.18
CA PHE A 167 13.24 -1.76 -5.90
C PHE A 167 14.73 -1.50 -5.60
N CYS A 168 15.57 -1.48 -6.63
CA CYS A 168 16.99 -1.24 -6.49
C CYS A 168 17.33 0.24 -6.22
N THR A 169 16.43 1.19 -6.52
CA THR A 169 16.69 2.63 -6.35
C THR A 169 16.13 3.21 -5.04
N GLY A 170 15.06 2.61 -4.50
CA GLY A 170 14.37 3.09 -3.29
C GLY A 170 15.13 2.98 -1.98
N LEU A 171 16.03 2.01 -1.86
CA LEU A 171 16.73 1.65 -0.63
C LEU A 171 17.64 2.75 -0.06
N ASN A 172 17.82 3.86 -0.78
CA ASN A 172 18.71 4.94 -0.39
C ASN A 172 18.00 6.29 -0.20
N ILE A 173 16.66 6.36 -0.15
CA ILE A 173 15.92 7.65 -0.04
C ILE A 173 15.60 8.01 1.42
N ASP A 174 15.47 7.00 2.29
CA ASP A 174 15.09 7.09 3.71
C ASP A 174 15.86 8.15 4.51
N ASN A 175 17.18 8.22 4.34
CA ASN A 175 18.05 9.08 5.13
C ASN A 175 18.09 10.54 4.67
N TRP A 176 17.37 10.89 3.59
CA TRP A 176 17.65 12.12 2.84
C TRP A 176 16.44 13.01 2.60
N VAL A 177 15.24 12.50 2.84
CA VAL A 177 13.99 13.25 2.72
C VAL A 177 13.26 13.25 4.07
N PRO A 178 12.40 14.25 4.34
CA PRO A 178 11.55 14.21 5.52
C PRO A 178 10.69 12.95 5.54
N TYR A 179 10.34 12.50 6.74
CA TYR A 179 9.60 11.26 6.95
C TYR A 179 8.32 11.19 6.10
N GLN A 180 7.57 12.30 5.98
CA GLN A 180 6.35 12.33 5.18
C GLN A 180 6.61 12.01 3.70
N VAL A 181 7.70 12.54 3.14
CA VAL A 181 8.08 12.35 1.73
C VAL A 181 8.50 10.89 1.50
N TYR A 182 9.28 10.33 2.43
CA TYR A 182 9.66 8.92 2.41
C TYR A 182 8.42 8.02 2.47
N SER A 183 7.48 8.29 3.37
CA SER A 183 6.25 7.50 3.50
C SER A 183 5.38 7.53 2.24
N VAL A 184 5.40 8.60 1.42
CA VAL A 184 4.72 8.59 0.10
C VAL A 184 5.38 7.61 -0.86
N TYR A 185 6.72 7.56 -0.90
CA TYR A 185 7.46 6.61 -1.71
C TYR A 185 7.15 5.18 -1.30
N GLU A 186 7.22 4.87 0.00
CA GLU A 186 6.87 3.56 0.53
C GLU A 186 5.44 3.17 0.16
N ALA A 187 4.48 4.09 0.35
CA ALA A 187 3.09 3.82 0.02
C ALA A 187 2.94 3.47 -1.47
N ALA A 188 3.57 4.22 -2.38
CA ALA A 188 3.54 3.94 -3.81
C ALA A 188 4.17 2.61 -4.17
N TYR A 189 5.31 2.30 -3.56
CA TYR A 189 6.00 1.03 -3.74
C TYR A 189 5.12 -0.14 -3.27
N HIS A 190 4.50 -0.01 -2.09
CA HIS A 190 3.55 -0.97 -1.54
C HIS A 190 2.34 -1.17 -2.45
N VAL A 191 1.79 -0.13 -3.09
CA VAL A 191 0.70 -0.26 -4.07
C VAL A 191 1.11 -1.12 -5.26
N LEU A 192 2.27 -0.84 -5.86
CA LEU A 192 2.70 -1.56 -7.06
C LEU A 192 3.04 -3.01 -6.71
N GLY A 193 3.76 -3.22 -5.61
CA GLY A 193 4.05 -4.55 -5.07
C GLY A 193 2.77 -5.30 -4.73
N PHE A 194 1.79 -4.64 -4.11
CA PHE A 194 0.49 -5.23 -3.79
C PHE A 194 -0.27 -5.70 -5.03
N ILE A 195 -0.32 -4.89 -6.11
CA ILE A 195 -1.06 -5.25 -7.33
C ILE A 195 -0.36 -6.38 -8.10
N ILE A 196 0.98 -6.36 -8.16
CA ILE A 196 1.78 -7.37 -8.86
C ILE A 196 1.81 -8.68 -8.06
N SER A 197 2.02 -8.57 -6.76
CA SER A 197 2.17 -9.67 -5.81
C SER A 197 0.87 -10.07 -5.12
N TYR A 198 -0.29 -9.58 -5.59
CA TYR A 198 -1.65 -9.86 -5.07
C TYR A 198 -1.97 -11.37 -4.95
N ASN A 199 -1.06 -12.23 -5.41
CA ASN A 199 -1.22 -13.66 -5.54
C ASN A 199 -0.23 -14.50 -4.71
N ASN A 200 0.61 -13.87 -3.89
CA ASN A 200 1.31 -14.58 -2.83
C ASN A 200 0.54 -14.23 -1.55
N ASP A 201 -0.34 -15.14 -1.12
CA ASP A 201 -1.19 -14.93 0.05
C ASP A 201 -0.35 -14.47 1.24
N ASP A 202 0.86 -14.99 1.41
CA ASP A 202 1.78 -14.55 2.45
C ASP A 202 2.21 -13.09 2.22
N LEU A 203 2.66 -12.71 1.01
CA LEU A 203 3.03 -11.32 0.72
C LEU A 203 1.85 -10.35 0.82
N VAL A 204 0.65 -10.74 0.39
CA VAL A 204 -0.54 -9.88 0.52
C VAL A 204 -0.96 -9.75 1.97
N LYS A 205 -0.90 -10.85 2.74
CA LYS A 205 -1.09 -10.79 4.19
C LYS A 205 0.00 -9.95 4.84
N HIS A 206 1.24 -10.01 4.36
CA HIS A 206 2.31 -9.12 4.82
C HIS A 206 2.03 -7.64 4.45
N CYS A 207 1.53 -7.35 3.25
CA CYS A 207 1.16 -5.99 2.83
C CYS A 207 -0.04 -5.45 3.62
N VAL A 208 -1.08 -6.26 3.81
CA VAL A 208 -2.33 -5.80 4.40
C VAL A 208 -2.29 -5.81 5.93
N ILE A 209 -1.45 -6.64 6.56
CA ILE A 209 -1.70 -7.08 7.96
C ILE A 209 -0.51 -6.97 8.90
N TYR A 210 0.74 -7.05 8.43
CA TYR A 210 1.89 -7.17 9.34
C TYR A 210 2.20 -5.93 10.21
N ASN A 211 1.29 -4.96 10.30
CA ASN A 211 1.39 -3.79 11.17
C ASN A 211 1.16 -4.06 12.66
N ASN A 212 0.75 -5.26 13.09
CA ASN A 212 0.37 -5.51 14.49
C ASN A 212 1.46 -6.14 15.39
N ARG A 213 2.72 -6.25 14.96
CA ARG A 213 3.82 -6.74 15.83
C ARG A 213 4.60 -5.66 16.55
N TYR A 214 4.54 -4.43 16.08
CA TYR A 214 5.39 -3.35 16.58
C TYR A 214 4.58 -2.15 17.02
N ASP A 215 3.36 -2.36 17.44
CA ASP A 215 2.56 -1.24 17.91
C ASP A 215 3.13 -0.69 19.25
N ASN A 216 3.92 -1.49 19.98
CA ASN A 216 4.78 -1.01 21.10
C ASN A 216 6.11 -0.37 20.70
N TYR A 217 6.45 -0.41 19.41
CA TYR A 217 7.65 0.14 18.82
C TYR A 217 7.26 0.93 17.59
N ASP A 218 7.30 2.23 17.70
CA ASP A 218 7.11 3.15 16.59
C ASP A 218 8.28 2.98 15.51
N GLU A 219 9.07 1.90 15.62
CA GLU A 219 10.12 1.41 14.71
C GLU A 219 10.07 -0.15 14.54
N ALA A 220 9.85 -0.59 13.29
CA ALA A 220 10.01 -1.93 12.66
C ALA A 220 8.82 -2.33 11.75
N ASP A 221 8.12 -1.32 11.23
CA ASP A 221 8.11 -0.87 9.82
C ASP A 221 8.64 -1.81 8.70
N TYR A 222 8.22 -3.07 8.65
CA TYR A 222 8.40 -3.90 7.45
C TYR A 222 7.10 -4.57 6.97
N SER A 223 5.95 -4.02 7.36
CA SER A 223 4.68 -4.44 6.80
C SER A 223 4.27 -3.52 5.66
N PRO A 224 4.18 -4.04 4.42
CA PRO A 224 3.83 -3.22 3.25
C PRO A 224 2.37 -2.71 3.21
N ASP A 225 1.94 -1.90 4.17
CA ASP A 225 0.58 -1.35 4.28
C ASP A 225 0.51 0.04 3.64
N PHE A 226 0.12 0.06 2.37
CA PHE A 226 -0.04 1.30 1.61
C PHE A 226 -0.99 2.31 2.29
N VAL A 227 -1.96 1.85 3.10
CA VAL A 227 -2.88 2.75 3.82
C VAL A 227 -2.12 3.41 4.96
N MET A 228 -1.43 2.64 5.79
CA MET A 228 -0.71 3.20 6.92
C MET A 228 0.49 4.05 6.50
N SER A 229 1.23 3.67 5.45
CA SER A 229 2.26 4.54 4.87
C SER A 229 1.65 5.85 4.37
N SER A 230 0.44 5.84 3.80
CA SER A 230 -0.24 7.08 3.39
C SER A 230 -0.73 7.90 4.59
N VAL A 231 -1.25 7.27 5.64
CA VAL A 231 -1.61 7.96 6.89
C VAL A 231 -0.38 8.61 7.52
N LYS A 232 0.73 7.88 7.60
CA LYS A 232 2.03 8.38 8.07
C LYS A 232 2.46 9.59 7.26
N ALA A 233 2.45 9.50 5.93
CA ALA A 233 2.75 10.62 5.05
C ALA A 233 1.87 11.84 5.35
N TYR A 234 0.56 11.64 5.45
CA TYR A 234 -0.41 12.72 5.59
C TYR A 234 -0.37 13.41 6.97
N THR A 235 -0.08 12.63 8.02
CA THR A 235 -0.24 13.07 9.40
C THR A 235 1.06 13.38 10.12
N ALA A 236 2.21 12.86 9.66
CA ALA A 236 3.46 13.08 10.36
C ALA A 236 3.84 14.57 10.35
N ILE A 237 4.35 15.00 11.50
CA ILE A 237 4.98 16.28 11.76
C ILE A 237 6.43 15.95 12.05
N ASP A 238 7.24 16.00 10.99
CA ASP A 238 8.68 15.85 11.09
C ASP A 238 9.29 17.18 11.60
N PRO A 239 9.81 17.21 12.85
CA PRO A 239 10.43 18.41 13.39
C PRO A 239 11.86 18.61 12.88
N ASN A 240 12.42 17.63 12.15
CA ASN A 240 13.80 17.66 11.74
C ASN A 240 14.01 18.62 10.56
N PRO A 241 15.19 19.27 10.48
CA PRO A 241 15.60 19.95 9.27
C PRO A 241 15.65 18.99 8.06
N PRO A 242 15.41 19.48 6.84
CA PRO A 242 15.60 18.69 5.62
C PRO A 242 16.96 17.99 5.57
N GLY A 243 16.96 16.66 5.44
CA GLY A 243 18.18 15.84 5.38
C GLY A 243 18.80 15.48 6.74
N GLU A 244 18.18 15.88 7.87
CA GLU A 244 18.48 15.30 9.17
C GLU A 244 17.55 14.13 9.43
N TYR A 245 18.08 12.91 9.37
CA TYR A 245 17.34 11.72 9.77
C TYR A 245 17.46 11.51 11.28
N LYS A 246 16.44 11.91 12.03
CA LYS A 246 16.24 11.48 13.41
C LYS A 246 14.83 10.92 13.51
N LEU A 247 14.74 9.61 13.58
CA LEU A 247 13.46 8.89 13.69
C LEU A 247 12.66 9.28 14.94
N TRP A 248 13.22 10.01 15.91
CA TRP A 248 12.61 10.16 17.23
C TRP A 248 12.67 11.55 17.86
N PRO A 249 11.55 11.98 18.51
CA PRO A 249 10.18 11.47 18.38
C PRO A 249 9.41 12.17 17.24
N LEU A 250 8.87 11.40 16.29
CA LEU A 250 7.88 11.90 15.34
C LEU A 250 6.58 12.23 16.07
N LYS A 251 5.90 13.29 15.62
CA LYS A 251 4.55 13.63 16.08
C LYS A 251 3.57 13.41 14.94
N PHE A 252 2.32 13.14 15.26
CA PHE A 252 1.26 12.98 14.27
C PHE A 252 0.12 13.94 14.56
N ASP A 253 -0.34 14.61 13.51
CA ASP A 253 -1.50 15.50 13.53
C ASP A 253 -2.79 14.66 13.58
N LEU A 254 -3.48 14.72 14.72
CA LEU A 254 -4.71 13.95 14.94
C LEU A 254 -5.88 14.47 14.10
N GLU A 255 -5.94 15.77 13.81
CA GLU A 255 -7.01 16.34 12.99
C GLU A 255 -6.87 15.89 11.54
N LYS A 256 -5.63 15.92 11.01
CA LYS A 256 -5.34 15.34 9.68
C LYS A 256 -5.59 13.83 9.63
N ARG A 257 -5.33 13.12 10.73
CA ARG A 257 -5.64 11.68 10.80
C ARG A 257 -7.13 11.43 10.67
N LEU A 258 -7.94 12.22 11.38
CA LEU A 258 -9.39 12.17 11.24
C LEU A 258 -9.83 12.50 9.81
N GLU A 259 -9.31 13.59 9.22
CA GLU A 259 -9.60 14.00 7.84
C GLU A 259 -9.32 12.86 6.85
N PHE A 260 -8.14 12.24 6.96
CA PHE A 260 -7.75 11.11 6.11
C PHE A 260 -8.74 9.95 6.22
N TRP A 261 -9.10 9.54 7.43
CA TRP A 261 -10.03 8.42 7.61
C TRP A 261 -11.45 8.73 7.16
N LEU A 262 -11.92 9.96 7.37
CA LEU A 262 -13.22 10.39 6.86
C LEU A 262 -13.24 10.27 5.34
N TRP A 263 -12.26 10.88 4.66
CA TRP A 263 -12.13 10.78 3.21
C TRP A 263 -12.02 9.32 2.73
N TRP A 264 -11.16 8.52 3.36
CA TRP A 264 -10.91 7.14 2.95
C TRP A 264 -12.18 6.28 3.04
N LEU A 265 -12.93 6.43 4.14
CA LEU A 265 -14.16 5.69 4.38
C LEU A 265 -15.33 6.18 3.52
N SER A 266 -15.53 7.50 3.39
CA SER A 266 -16.72 8.05 2.72
C SER A 266 -16.57 8.30 1.22
N GLU A 267 -15.34 8.42 0.70
CA GLU A 267 -15.09 8.77 -0.70
C GLU A 267 -14.22 7.73 -1.42
N ALA A 268 -13.05 7.39 -0.86
CA ALA A 268 -12.09 6.54 -1.56
C ALA A 268 -12.62 5.12 -1.82
N ILE A 269 -13.24 4.48 -0.82
CA ILE A 269 -13.82 3.13 -0.98
C ILE A 269 -14.96 3.11 -2.00
N PRO A 270 -16.00 3.98 -1.94
CA PRO A 270 -17.02 4.05 -2.98
C PRO A 270 -16.43 4.28 -4.37
N GLN A 271 -15.48 5.22 -4.51
CA GLN A 271 -14.85 5.51 -5.80
C GLN A 271 -14.07 4.30 -6.35
N ALA A 272 -13.34 3.59 -5.49
CA ALA A 272 -12.61 2.39 -5.87
C ALA A 272 -13.53 1.30 -6.41
N TRP A 273 -14.72 1.14 -5.81
CA TRP A 273 -15.73 0.18 -6.27
C TRP A 273 -16.28 0.51 -7.66
N GLU A 274 -16.52 1.80 -7.95
CA GLU A 274 -16.95 2.24 -9.28
C GLU A 274 -15.87 2.00 -10.35
N LEU A 275 -14.61 2.30 -10.01
CA LEU A 275 -13.47 2.05 -10.90
C LEU A 275 -13.30 0.56 -11.18
N ALA A 276 -13.46 -0.29 -10.15
CA ALA A 276 -13.39 -1.74 -10.29
C ALA A 276 -14.43 -2.27 -11.28
N HIS A 277 -15.65 -1.75 -11.22
CA HIS A 277 -16.69 -2.13 -12.18
C HIS A 277 -16.31 -1.79 -13.62
N THR A 278 -15.68 -0.62 -13.83
CA THR A 278 -15.22 -0.21 -15.16
C THR A 278 -14.10 -1.11 -15.68
N SER A 279 -13.12 -1.44 -14.83
CA SER A 279 -11.99 -2.34 -15.17
C SER A 279 -12.46 -3.76 -15.51
N GLU A 280 -13.38 -4.32 -14.72
CA GLU A 280 -13.93 -5.66 -14.92
C GLU A 280 -14.64 -5.79 -16.28
N ASN A 281 -15.43 -4.79 -16.66
CA ASN A 281 -16.13 -4.74 -17.95
C ASN A 281 -15.16 -4.65 -19.14
N GLN A 282 -14.10 -3.85 -19.02
CA GLN A 282 -13.08 -3.72 -20.06
C GLN A 282 -12.40 -5.07 -20.32
N ILE A 283 -12.06 -5.83 -19.27
CA ILE A 283 -11.37 -7.11 -19.42
C ILE A 283 -12.32 -8.20 -19.92
N SER A 284 -13.57 -8.19 -19.47
CA SER A 284 -14.59 -9.12 -19.93
C SER A 284 -14.91 -8.95 -21.42
N SER A 285 -14.91 -7.71 -21.93
CA SER A 285 -15.12 -7.44 -23.35
C SER A 285 -13.94 -7.92 -24.22
N VAL A 286 -12.69 -7.78 -23.74
CA VAL A 286 -11.49 -8.35 -24.40
C VAL A 286 -11.56 -9.88 -24.47
N LYS A 287 -12.02 -10.56 -23.40
CA LYS A 287 -12.17 -12.03 -23.40
C LYS A 287 -13.22 -12.53 -24.40
N LYS A 288 -14.33 -11.80 -24.56
CA LYS A 288 -15.43 -12.19 -25.47
C LYS A 288 -15.10 -11.96 -26.95
N ASN A 289 -14.29 -10.95 -27.27
CA ASN A 289 -14.03 -10.56 -28.66
C ASN A 289 -12.86 -11.30 -29.33
N GLY A 290 -12.37 -12.38 -28.73
CA GLY A 290 -11.48 -13.32 -29.40
C GLY A 290 -9.99 -13.06 -29.17
N THR A 291 -9.29 -14.18 -29.13
CA THR A 291 -7.85 -14.41 -29.11
C THR A 291 -7.02 -13.24 -29.65
N VAL A 292 -6.63 -12.31 -28.77
CA VAL A 292 -5.50 -11.43 -29.05
C VAL A 292 -4.28 -12.34 -29.07
N LYS A 293 -3.76 -12.63 -30.27
CA LYS A 293 -2.42 -13.18 -30.43
C LYS A 293 -1.45 -12.19 -29.80
N PHE A 294 -0.88 -12.57 -28.67
CA PHE A 294 0.28 -11.92 -28.06
C PHE A 294 1.54 -12.45 -28.72
#